data_AF-A0A933VDM0-F1
#
_entry.id   AF-A0A933VDM0-F1
#
_cell.length_a   1.000
_cell.length_b   1.000
_cell.length_c   1.000
_cell.angle_alpha   90.00
_cell.angle_beta   90.00
_cell.angle_gamma   90.00
#
_symmetry.space_group_name_H-M   'P 1'
#
loop_
_entity.id
_entity.type
_entity.pdbx_description
1 polymer ?
#
loop_
_entity_poly.entity_id
_entity_poly.type
_entity_poly.pdbx_seq_one_letter_code
_entity_poly.pdbx_strand_id
1 'polypeptide(L)'
;MPLAPSAVRALCQKHIAKTNFKPSDLFRFEQLIVHSVEHNLASGRFQRLTSHRSRSQRLTLQAYVDCVIAVATNEFARLVALENKDAIAWGQLQTLLTYRAVNLIRRWRPRADVSADAVDFAQQACLIIYDKPFPCDVAFEAWAITILKNLISERYTRSRDVLDRITTPDSLDEMPSNNESGSTLAELIPDDQALVPFDRVEDHMDMLQAIDQLRSPAQRFVIIATFLEEQDDAQIARRLHKTKQAIYNLRDRALAKLNEILTTPPRKK
;
A
#
# COMPACT_ATOMS: atom_id res chain seq x y z
N MET A 1 -28.76 24.00 -3.18
CA MET A 1 -29.37 23.56 -1.91
C MET A 1 -29.62 22.07 -2.00
N PRO A 2 -29.17 21.25 -1.02
CA PRO A 2 -29.61 19.87 -0.93
C PRO A 2 -31.12 19.86 -0.71
N LEU A 3 -31.86 19.09 -1.51
CA LEU A 3 -33.29 18.90 -1.30
C LEU A 3 -33.51 18.19 0.05
N ALA A 4 -34.60 18.54 0.74
CA ALA A 4 -34.99 17.81 1.95
C ALA A 4 -35.22 16.32 1.61
N PRO A 5 -34.81 15.37 2.47
CA PRO A 5 -35.00 13.93 2.23
C PRO A 5 -36.44 13.54 1.91
N SER A 6 -37.41 14.22 2.54
CA SER A 6 -38.85 14.04 2.26
C SER A 6 -39.25 14.38 0.82
N ALA A 7 -38.61 15.38 0.21
CA ALA A 7 -38.88 15.78 -1.18
C ALA A 7 -38.29 14.78 -2.18
N VAL A 8 -37.12 14.20 -1.88
CA VAL A 8 -36.50 13.15 -2.70
C VAL A 8 -37.37 11.89 -2.68
N ARG A 9 -37.82 11.46 -1.48
CA ARG A 9 -38.72 10.31 -1.34
C ARG A 9 -40.03 10.49 -2.12
N ALA A 10 -40.69 11.64 -1.99
CA ALA A 10 -41.92 11.93 -2.72
C ALA A 10 -41.72 11.90 -4.25
N LEU A 11 -40.58 12.40 -4.73
CA LEU A 11 -40.22 12.34 -6.15
C LEU A 11 -40.02 10.89 -6.62
N CYS A 12 -39.27 10.08 -5.87
CA CYS A 12 -39.05 8.68 -6.18
C CYS A 12 -40.38 7.90 -6.21
N GLN A 13 -41.22 8.04 -5.18
CA GLN A 13 -42.54 7.39 -5.11
C GLN A 13 -43.42 7.72 -6.31
N LYS A 14 -43.49 9.00 -6.71
CA LYS A 14 -44.26 9.45 -7.87
C LYS A 14 -43.81 8.78 -9.17
N HIS A 15 -42.51 8.53 -9.32
CA HIS A 15 -41.95 7.92 -10.52
C HIS A 15 -42.00 6.39 -10.47
N ILE A 16 -41.86 5.78 -9.30
CA ILE A 16 -42.03 4.33 -9.07
C ILE A 16 -43.46 3.89 -9.34
N ALA A 17 -44.47 4.72 -9.03
CA ALA A 17 -45.88 4.42 -9.32
C ALA A 17 -46.17 4.13 -10.81
N LYS A 18 -45.25 4.47 -11.71
CA LYS A 18 -45.33 4.18 -13.15
C LYS A 18 -44.72 2.82 -13.54
N THR A 19 -44.14 2.10 -12.60
CA THR A 19 -43.46 0.81 -12.84
C THR A 19 -44.37 -0.36 -12.50
N ASN A 20 -44.27 -1.45 -13.28
CA ASN A 20 -45.08 -2.65 -13.10
C ASN A 20 -44.40 -3.66 -12.17
N PHE A 21 -44.25 -3.31 -10.89
CA PHE A 21 -43.73 -4.25 -9.87
C PHE A 21 -44.86 -4.99 -9.14
N LYS A 22 -44.55 -6.21 -8.69
CA LYS A 22 -45.43 -6.96 -7.79
C LYS A 22 -45.55 -6.22 -6.45
N PRO A 23 -46.73 -6.22 -5.78
CA PRO A 23 -46.91 -5.54 -4.51
C PRO A 23 -45.92 -5.97 -3.41
N SER A 24 -45.50 -7.25 -3.41
CA SER A 24 -44.52 -7.80 -2.47
C SER A 24 -43.12 -7.20 -2.63
N ASP A 25 -42.75 -6.82 -3.84
CA ASP A 25 -41.41 -6.37 -4.19
C ASP A 25 -41.33 -4.84 -4.23
N LEU A 26 -42.47 -4.17 -4.35
CA LEU A 26 -42.60 -2.72 -4.48
C LEU A 26 -41.96 -1.98 -3.29
N PHE A 27 -42.19 -2.45 -2.06
CA PHE A 27 -41.62 -1.83 -0.87
C PHE A 27 -40.09 -1.91 -0.84
N ARG A 28 -39.54 -3.10 -1.16
CA ARG A 28 -38.08 -3.31 -1.25
C ARG A 28 -37.46 -2.48 -2.38
N PHE A 29 -38.11 -2.45 -3.54
CA PHE A 29 -37.70 -1.64 -4.68
C PHE A 29 -37.69 -0.15 -4.33
N GLU A 30 -38.74 0.35 -3.67
CA GLU A 30 -38.80 1.74 -3.22
C GLU A 30 -37.65 2.09 -2.27
N GLN A 31 -37.40 1.26 -1.26
CA GLN A 31 -36.29 1.47 -0.33
C GLN A 31 -34.93 1.53 -1.04
N LEU A 32 -34.69 0.62 -1.99
CA LEU A 32 -33.47 0.60 -2.81
C LEU A 32 -33.30 1.93 -3.57
N ILE A 33 -34.32 2.36 -4.31
CA ILE A 33 -34.24 3.59 -5.11
C ILE A 33 -34.01 4.82 -4.23
N VAL A 34 -34.79 4.97 -3.16
CA VAL A 34 -34.69 6.12 -2.26
C VAL A 34 -33.30 6.17 -1.64
N HIS A 35 -32.80 5.04 -1.12
CA HIS A 35 -31.47 4.96 -0.53
C HIS A 35 -30.38 5.30 -1.54
N SER A 36 -30.42 4.73 -2.75
CA SER A 36 -29.42 4.98 -3.78
C SER A 36 -29.41 6.44 -4.23
N VAL A 37 -30.58 7.06 -4.43
CA VAL A 37 -30.68 8.48 -4.83
C VAL A 37 -30.16 9.40 -3.71
N GLU A 38 -30.58 9.17 -2.47
CA GLU A 38 -30.10 9.95 -1.31
C GLU A 38 -28.58 9.86 -1.15
N HIS A 39 -28.03 8.64 -1.21
CA HIS A 39 -26.59 8.40 -1.13
C HIS A 39 -25.83 9.08 -2.29
N ASN A 40 -26.36 9.02 -3.51
CA ASN A 40 -25.73 9.65 -4.68
C ASN A 40 -25.75 11.18 -4.62
N LEU A 41 -26.79 11.77 -4.05
CA LEU A 41 -26.87 13.22 -3.81
C LEU A 41 -25.91 13.66 -2.70
N ALA A 42 -25.81 12.88 -1.62
CA ALA A 42 -24.93 13.15 -0.49
C ALA A 42 -23.44 13.00 -0.86
N SER A 43 -23.09 11.98 -1.63
CA SER A 43 -21.71 11.69 -2.07
C SER A 43 -21.20 12.59 -3.21
N GLY A 44 -21.99 13.58 -3.63
CA GLY A 44 -21.62 14.47 -4.74
C GLY A 44 -21.63 13.80 -6.12
N ARG A 45 -22.16 12.57 -6.24
CA ARG A 45 -22.12 11.78 -7.48
C ARG A 45 -22.99 12.40 -8.57
N PHE A 46 -24.21 12.83 -8.22
CA PHE A 46 -25.10 13.56 -9.13
C PHE A 46 -24.47 14.87 -9.63
N GLN A 47 -23.81 15.61 -8.74
CA GLN A 47 -23.13 16.87 -9.05
C GLN A 47 -21.96 16.64 -10.02
N ARG A 48 -21.17 15.58 -9.83
CA ARG A 48 -20.12 15.19 -10.78
C ARG A 48 -20.69 14.83 -12.15
N LEU A 49 -21.76 14.03 -12.19
CA LEU A 49 -22.42 13.63 -13.43
C LEU A 49 -22.97 14.84 -14.22
N THR A 50 -23.54 15.81 -13.51
CA THR A 50 -24.09 17.04 -14.12
C THR A 50 -23.00 18.03 -14.54
N SER A 51 -21.86 18.05 -13.85
CA SER A 51 -20.73 18.96 -14.14
C SER A 51 -19.99 18.61 -15.42
N HIS A 52 -19.92 17.31 -15.78
CA HIS A 52 -19.25 16.85 -17.00
C HIS A 52 -20.08 17.02 -18.29
N ARG A 53 -21.33 17.49 -18.20
CA ARG A 53 -22.19 17.71 -19.36
C ARG A 53 -22.20 19.18 -19.78
N SER A 54 -22.31 19.41 -21.08
CA SER A 54 -22.47 20.75 -21.64
C SER A 54 -23.71 21.44 -21.05
N ARG A 55 -23.71 22.78 -21.00
CA ARG A 55 -24.78 23.58 -20.36
C ARG A 55 -26.18 23.29 -20.94
N SER A 56 -26.25 22.84 -22.19
CA SER A 56 -27.48 22.43 -22.91
C SER A 56 -27.97 21.02 -22.56
N GLN A 57 -27.12 20.16 -21.98
CA GLN A 57 -27.42 18.76 -21.65
C GLN A 57 -27.40 18.47 -20.14
N ARG A 58 -27.54 19.50 -19.29
CA ARG A 58 -27.56 19.32 -17.84
C ARG A 58 -28.72 18.41 -17.44
N LEU A 59 -28.37 17.30 -16.80
CA LEU A 59 -29.33 16.31 -16.32
C LEU A 59 -30.16 16.95 -15.19
N THR A 60 -31.48 16.99 -15.35
CA THR A 60 -32.37 17.37 -14.25
C THR A 60 -32.41 16.26 -13.22
N LEU A 61 -32.78 16.58 -11.97
CA LEU A 61 -32.94 15.56 -10.94
C LEU A 61 -34.01 14.53 -11.32
N GLN A 62 -35.08 14.95 -11.99
CA GLN A 62 -36.14 14.06 -12.46
C GLN A 62 -35.59 13.05 -13.47
N ALA A 63 -34.86 13.52 -14.50
CA ALA A 63 -34.23 12.64 -15.48
C ALA A 63 -33.18 11.70 -14.85
N TYR A 64 -32.52 12.14 -13.78
CA TYR A 64 -31.61 11.30 -13.01
C TYR A 64 -32.36 10.19 -12.27
N VAL A 65 -33.45 10.51 -11.57
CA VAL A 65 -34.29 9.53 -10.87
C VAL A 65 -34.88 8.53 -11.86
N ASP A 66 -35.34 8.97 -13.03
CA ASP A 66 -35.83 8.09 -14.10
C ASP A 66 -34.74 7.12 -14.58
N CYS A 67 -33.50 7.60 -14.73
CA CYS A 67 -32.36 6.76 -15.09
C CYS A 67 -32.06 5.72 -14.00
N VAL A 68 -32.08 6.14 -12.72
CA VAL A 68 -31.86 5.25 -11.58
C VAL A 68 -32.93 4.17 -11.50
N ILE A 69 -34.20 4.53 -11.68
CA ILE A 69 -35.33 3.59 -11.71
C ILE A 69 -35.18 2.61 -12.87
N ALA A 70 -34.84 3.07 -14.07
CA ALA A 70 -34.68 2.21 -15.24
C ALA A 70 -33.57 1.16 -15.03
N VAL A 71 -32.40 1.58 -14.53
CA VAL A 71 -31.28 0.68 -14.24
C VAL A 71 -31.65 -0.29 -13.11
N ALA A 72 -32.18 0.21 -12.01
CA ALA A 72 -32.58 -0.63 -10.89
C ALA A 72 -33.66 -1.65 -11.29
N THR A 73 -34.59 -1.29 -12.17
CA THR A 73 -35.62 -2.22 -12.68
C THR A 73 -34.97 -3.39 -13.41
N ASN A 74 -33.98 -3.12 -14.27
CA ASN A 74 -33.28 -4.16 -15.01
C ASN A 74 -32.38 -5.03 -14.13
N GLU A 75 -31.82 -4.46 -13.06
CA GLU A 75 -30.87 -5.13 -12.18
C GLU A 75 -31.52 -5.74 -10.92
N PHE A 76 -32.81 -5.48 -10.68
CA PHE A 76 -33.48 -5.81 -9.41
C PHE A 76 -33.38 -7.29 -9.05
N ALA A 77 -33.67 -8.18 -10.00
CA ALA A 77 -33.60 -9.62 -9.76
C ALA A 77 -32.19 -10.08 -9.33
N ARG A 78 -31.15 -9.49 -9.93
CA ARG A 78 -29.75 -9.77 -9.56
C ARG A 78 -29.43 -9.24 -8.16
N LEU A 79 -29.84 -8.00 -7.87
CA LEU A 79 -29.59 -7.38 -6.56
C LEU A 79 -30.26 -8.17 -5.43
N VAL A 80 -31.49 -8.63 -5.64
CA VAL A 80 -32.20 -9.48 -4.68
C VAL A 80 -31.48 -10.82 -4.47
N ALA A 81 -30.98 -11.45 -5.53
CA ALA A 81 -30.21 -12.69 -5.41
C ALA A 81 -28.91 -12.49 -4.61
N LEU A 82 -28.18 -11.40 -4.88
CA LEU A 82 -26.94 -11.06 -4.16
C LEU A 82 -27.20 -10.72 -2.68
N GLU A 83 -28.26 -9.96 -2.40
CA GLU A 83 -28.70 -9.61 -1.03
C GLU A 83 -29.08 -10.86 -0.22
N ASN A 84 -29.76 -11.83 -0.86
CA ASN A 84 -30.11 -13.10 -0.26
C ASN A 84 -28.91 -14.06 -0.10
N LYS A 85 -27.69 -13.62 -0.41
CA LYS A 85 -26.45 -14.43 -0.34
C LYS A 85 -26.52 -15.70 -1.19
N ASP A 86 -27.21 -15.64 -2.31
CA ASP A 86 -27.29 -16.78 -3.25
C ASP A 86 -25.89 -17.13 -3.77
N ALA A 87 -25.43 -18.34 -3.44
CA ALA A 87 -24.14 -18.86 -3.84
C ALA A 87 -23.96 -18.90 -5.36
N ILE A 88 -25.04 -19.14 -6.12
CA ILE A 88 -24.99 -19.18 -7.58
C ILE A 88 -24.76 -17.78 -8.13
N ALA A 89 -25.51 -16.78 -7.66
CA ALA A 89 -25.36 -15.40 -8.08
C ALA A 89 -23.96 -14.84 -7.76
N TRP A 90 -23.45 -15.12 -6.56
CA TRP A 90 -22.09 -14.73 -6.16
C TRP A 90 -21.02 -15.47 -6.96
N GLY A 91 -21.19 -16.77 -7.23
CA GLY A 91 -20.29 -17.55 -8.08
C GLY A 91 -20.22 -17.02 -9.51
N GLN A 92 -21.37 -16.70 -10.12
CA GLN A 92 -21.44 -16.10 -11.45
C GLN A 92 -20.72 -14.74 -11.51
N LEU A 93 -20.92 -13.90 -10.49
CA LEU A 93 -20.23 -12.61 -10.38
C LEU A 93 -18.71 -12.80 -10.27
N GLN A 94 -18.27 -13.72 -9.42
CA GLN A 94 -16.86 -14.03 -9.25
C GLN A 94 -16.24 -14.54 -10.56
N THR A 95 -16.87 -15.49 -11.26
CA THR A 95 -16.39 -15.99 -12.55
C THR A 95 -16.26 -14.88 -13.59
N LEU A 96 -17.26 -13.99 -13.67
CA LEU A 96 -17.22 -12.83 -14.56
C LEU A 96 -16.04 -11.92 -14.23
N LEU A 97 -15.86 -11.59 -12.95
CA LEU A 97 -14.79 -10.71 -12.50
C LEU A 97 -13.41 -11.34 -12.70
N THR A 98 -13.23 -12.63 -12.45
CA THR A 98 -11.98 -13.36 -12.72
C THR A 98 -11.63 -13.29 -14.20
N TYR A 99 -12.58 -13.57 -15.10
CA TYR A 99 -12.35 -13.47 -16.53
C TYR A 99 -11.94 -12.05 -16.97
N ARG A 100 -12.59 -11.02 -16.41
CA ARG A 100 -12.21 -9.62 -16.66
C ARG A 100 -10.85 -9.28 -16.07
N ALA A 101 -10.53 -9.79 -14.88
CA ALA A 101 -9.27 -9.55 -14.18
C ALA A 101 -8.09 -10.10 -14.98
N VAL A 102 -8.16 -11.33 -15.51
CA VAL A 102 -7.12 -11.90 -16.38
C VAL A 102 -6.77 -10.95 -17.53
N ASN A 103 -7.79 -10.44 -18.22
CA ASN A 103 -7.59 -9.53 -19.36
C ASN A 103 -7.02 -8.16 -18.95
N LEU A 104 -7.34 -7.68 -17.75
CA LEU A 104 -6.82 -6.42 -17.23
C LEU A 104 -5.37 -6.56 -16.74
N ILE A 105 -5.06 -7.63 -16.01
CA ILE A 105 -3.72 -7.89 -15.46
C ILE A 105 -2.72 -8.15 -16.58
N ARG A 106 -3.11 -8.87 -17.64
CA ARG A 106 -2.24 -9.13 -18.81
C ARG A 106 -1.70 -7.87 -19.49
N ARG A 107 -2.38 -6.73 -19.35
CA ARG A 107 -1.88 -5.43 -19.84
C ARG A 107 -0.64 -4.97 -19.08
N TRP A 108 -0.52 -5.37 -17.81
CA TRP A 108 0.60 -5.05 -16.92
C TRP A 108 1.62 -6.20 -16.85
N ARG A 109 1.17 -7.46 -16.90
CA ARG A 109 1.99 -8.68 -16.84
C ARG A 109 1.69 -9.62 -18.03
N PRO A 110 2.22 -9.35 -19.24
CA PRO A 110 1.85 -10.10 -20.45
C PRO A 110 2.37 -11.55 -20.51
N ARG A 111 3.24 -11.98 -19.60
CA ARG A 111 3.90 -13.31 -19.61
C ARG A 111 3.84 -14.08 -18.29
N ALA A 112 3.10 -13.59 -17.29
CA ALA A 112 2.96 -14.27 -16.00
C ALA A 112 1.75 -15.21 -16.01
N ASP A 113 1.78 -16.23 -15.16
CA ASP A 113 0.53 -16.88 -14.74
C ASP A 113 -0.25 -15.88 -13.87
N VAL A 114 -1.31 -15.32 -14.45
CA VAL A 114 -2.17 -14.32 -13.82
C VAL A 114 -3.43 -14.93 -13.21
N SER A 115 -3.58 -16.26 -13.25
CA SER A 115 -4.82 -16.93 -12.85
C SER A 115 -5.09 -16.78 -11.36
N ALA A 116 -4.08 -17.03 -10.52
CA ALA A 116 -4.18 -16.88 -9.07
C ALA A 116 -4.48 -15.41 -8.68
N ASP A 117 -3.69 -14.46 -9.18
CA ASP A 117 -3.92 -13.03 -8.96
C ASP A 117 -5.32 -12.59 -9.40
N ALA A 118 -5.81 -13.08 -10.55
CA ALA A 118 -7.13 -12.74 -11.06
C ALA A 118 -8.26 -13.23 -10.14
N VAL A 119 -8.12 -14.42 -9.55
CA VAL A 119 -9.08 -14.95 -8.58
C VAL A 119 -9.09 -14.09 -7.32
N ASP A 120 -7.92 -13.72 -6.81
CA ASP A 120 -7.81 -12.88 -5.62
C ASP A 120 -8.42 -11.49 -5.83
N PHE A 121 -8.12 -10.85 -6.95
CA PHE A 121 -8.73 -9.56 -7.30
C PHE A 121 -10.25 -9.65 -7.47
N ALA A 122 -10.75 -10.75 -8.06
CA ALA A 122 -12.19 -10.97 -8.18
C ALA A 122 -12.85 -11.15 -6.81
N GLN A 123 -12.24 -11.91 -5.90
CA GLN A 123 -12.74 -12.07 -4.53
C GLN A 123 -12.75 -10.74 -3.77
N GLN A 124 -11.67 -9.97 -3.83
CA GLN A 124 -11.61 -8.64 -3.21
C GLN A 124 -12.66 -7.69 -3.79
N ALA A 125 -12.88 -7.72 -5.10
CA ALA A 125 -13.93 -6.94 -5.73
C ALA A 125 -15.33 -7.37 -5.24
N CYS A 126 -15.60 -8.67 -5.10
CA CYS A 126 -16.84 -9.18 -4.52
C CYS A 126 -17.05 -8.71 -3.08
N LEU A 127 -16.01 -8.70 -2.24
CA LEU A 127 -16.08 -8.18 -0.87
C LEU A 127 -16.44 -6.69 -0.86
N ILE A 128 -15.80 -5.88 -1.72
CA ILE A 128 -16.14 -4.46 -1.84
C ILE A 128 -17.58 -4.26 -2.33
N ILE A 129 -18.06 -5.09 -3.27
CA ILE A 129 -19.44 -5.04 -3.76
C ILE A 129 -20.43 -5.43 -2.67
N TYR A 130 -20.08 -6.37 -1.80
CA TYR A 130 -20.90 -6.77 -0.66
C TYR A 130 -21.08 -5.60 0.34
N ASP A 131 -20.02 -4.84 0.61
CA ASP A 131 -20.06 -3.75 1.59
C ASP A 131 -20.61 -2.44 1.03
N LYS A 132 -20.43 -2.17 -0.27
CA LYS A 132 -20.76 -0.86 -0.85
C LYS A 132 -22.15 -0.82 -1.46
N PRO A 133 -22.94 0.24 -1.18
CA PRO A 133 -24.23 0.42 -1.83
C PRO A 133 -24.06 0.62 -3.34
N PHE A 134 -24.79 -0.16 -4.12
CA PHE A 134 -24.82 -0.01 -5.57
C PHE A 134 -25.54 1.31 -5.95
N PRO A 135 -24.89 2.21 -6.70
CA PRO A 135 -25.45 3.53 -6.98
C PRO A 135 -26.66 3.52 -7.93
N CYS A 136 -26.95 2.42 -8.61
CA CYS A 136 -28.10 2.29 -9.53
C CYS A 136 -28.17 3.32 -10.68
N ASP A 137 -27.14 4.15 -10.93
CA ASP A 137 -27.12 5.13 -12.02
C ASP A 137 -26.27 4.71 -13.22
N VAL A 138 -25.68 3.52 -13.13
CA VAL A 138 -24.87 2.86 -14.16
C VAL A 138 -25.17 1.37 -14.12
N ALA A 139 -24.96 0.66 -15.24
CA ALA A 139 -25.12 -0.79 -15.28
C ALA A 139 -24.25 -1.48 -14.21
N PHE A 140 -24.79 -2.53 -13.59
CA PHE A 140 -24.12 -3.19 -12.45
C PHE A 140 -22.74 -3.74 -12.85
N GLU A 141 -22.63 -4.40 -14.00
CA GLU A 141 -21.36 -4.95 -14.48
C GLU A 141 -20.31 -3.84 -14.68
N ALA A 142 -20.71 -2.68 -15.21
CA ALA A 142 -19.78 -1.56 -15.41
C ALA A 142 -19.25 -0.99 -14.08
N TRP A 143 -20.11 -0.89 -13.07
CA TRP A 143 -19.72 -0.51 -11.73
C TRP A 143 -18.79 -1.54 -11.08
N ALA A 144 -19.13 -2.83 -11.17
CA ALA A 144 -18.30 -3.93 -10.64
C ALA A 144 -16.92 -3.97 -11.31
N ILE A 145 -16.86 -3.83 -12.64
CA ILE A 145 -15.60 -3.75 -13.39
C ILE A 145 -14.78 -2.51 -12.99
N THR A 146 -15.44 -1.40 -12.64
CA THR A 146 -14.74 -0.19 -12.17
C THR A 146 -14.07 -0.43 -10.81
N ILE A 147 -14.73 -1.13 -9.89
CA ILE A 147 -14.13 -1.56 -8.62
C ILE A 147 -12.90 -2.43 -8.89
N LEU A 148 -13.05 -3.45 -9.74
CA LEU A 148 -11.96 -4.35 -10.11
C LEU A 148 -10.77 -3.61 -10.73
N LYS A 149 -11.03 -2.69 -11.68
CA LYS A 149 -9.98 -1.87 -12.31
C LYS A 149 -9.24 -1.03 -11.28
N ASN A 150 -9.96 -0.42 -10.33
CA ASN A 150 -9.34 0.41 -9.31
C ASN A 150 -8.41 -0.42 -8.42
N LEU A 151 -8.80 -1.63 -8.01
CA LEU A 151 -7.95 -2.54 -7.24
C LEU A 151 -6.68 -2.93 -8.00
N ILE A 152 -6.82 -3.34 -9.26
CA ILE A 152 -5.69 -3.74 -10.11
C ILE A 152 -4.76 -2.54 -10.33
N SER A 153 -5.31 -1.36 -10.65
CA SER A 153 -4.53 -0.14 -10.82
C SER A 153 -3.83 0.27 -9.54
N GLU A 154 -4.47 0.15 -8.39
CA GLU A 154 -3.85 0.46 -7.09
C GLU A 154 -2.60 -0.38 -6.86
N ARG A 155 -2.69 -1.71 -7.05
CA ARG A 155 -1.54 -2.62 -6.89
C ARG A 155 -0.41 -2.28 -7.86
N TYR A 156 -0.71 -2.14 -9.16
CA TYR A 156 0.35 -1.99 -10.17
C TYR A 156 0.84 -0.56 -10.43
N THR A 157 0.11 0.47 -10.00
CA THR A 157 0.51 1.88 -10.23
C THR A 157 0.87 2.64 -8.96
N ARG A 158 0.32 2.26 -7.80
CA ARG A 158 0.45 3.03 -6.56
C ARG A 158 1.16 2.31 -5.43
N SER A 159 1.32 0.98 -5.50
CA SER A 159 2.06 0.28 -4.46
C SER A 159 3.51 0.76 -4.41
N ARG A 160 3.95 1.12 -3.20
CA ARG A 160 5.33 1.47 -2.86
C ARG A 160 6.15 0.23 -2.51
N ASP A 161 5.51 -0.93 -2.42
CA ASP A 161 6.18 -2.17 -2.12
C ASP A 161 7.03 -2.61 -3.32
N VAL A 162 8.30 -2.91 -3.05
CA VAL A 162 9.24 -3.41 -4.06
C VAL A 162 8.75 -4.75 -4.59
N LEU A 163 8.09 -5.56 -3.76
CA LEU A 163 7.51 -6.85 -4.14
C LEU A 163 6.31 -6.72 -5.09
N ASP A 164 5.57 -5.61 -5.05
CA ASP A 164 4.47 -5.35 -5.99
C ASP A 164 4.98 -4.84 -7.36
N ARG A 165 6.16 -4.20 -7.37
CA ARG A 165 6.80 -3.68 -8.59
C ARG A 165 7.62 -4.73 -9.32
N ILE A 166 8.27 -5.63 -8.59
CA ILE A 166 9.01 -6.74 -9.18
C ILE A 166 7.99 -7.79 -9.63
N THR A 167 7.86 -7.91 -10.95
CA THR A 167 6.79 -8.65 -11.62
C THR A 167 6.80 -10.14 -11.29
N THR A 168 7.96 -10.69 -10.94
CA THR A 168 8.17 -12.06 -10.43
C THR A 168 9.59 -12.08 -9.84
N PRO A 169 9.78 -11.94 -8.52
CA PRO A 169 11.10 -12.22 -7.96
C PRO A 169 11.40 -13.71 -8.20
N ASP A 170 12.58 -14.00 -8.73
CA ASP A 170 13.02 -15.38 -8.91
C ASP A 170 13.10 -16.07 -7.53
N SER A 171 12.68 -17.33 -7.45
CA SER A 171 12.74 -18.05 -6.18
C SER A 171 14.19 -18.29 -5.81
N LEU A 172 14.56 -18.10 -4.55
CA LEU A 172 15.91 -18.43 -4.07
C LEU A 172 16.21 -19.93 -4.19
N ASP A 173 15.17 -20.76 -4.21
CA ASP A 173 15.27 -22.22 -4.42
C ASP A 173 15.31 -22.61 -5.91
N GLU A 174 15.16 -21.65 -6.84
CA GLU A 174 15.21 -21.92 -8.27
C GLU A 174 16.66 -22.23 -8.70
N MET A 175 16.83 -23.30 -9.47
CA MET A 175 18.11 -23.60 -10.11
C MET A 175 18.21 -22.80 -11.41
N PRO A 176 19.19 -21.89 -11.54
CA PRO A 176 19.36 -21.13 -12.77
C PRO A 176 19.63 -22.07 -13.93
N SER A 177 18.96 -21.87 -15.05
CA SER A 177 19.04 -22.74 -16.25
C SER A 177 20.44 -22.87 -16.86
N ASN A 178 21.37 -21.98 -16.51
CA ASN A 178 22.77 -22.00 -16.93
C ASN A 178 23.74 -22.49 -15.82
N ASN A 179 23.26 -23.01 -14.69
CA ASN A 179 24.12 -23.48 -13.62
C ASN A 179 24.47 -24.97 -13.78
N GLU A 180 25.70 -25.26 -14.22
CA GLU A 180 26.23 -26.63 -14.31
C GLU A 180 26.48 -27.28 -12.94
N SER A 181 26.53 -26.47 -11.87
CA SER A 181 26.88 -26.94 -10.52
C SER A 181 25.68 -27.49 -9.73
N GLY A 182 24.45 -27.30 -10.22
CA GLY A 182 23.23 -27.71 -9.51
C GLY A 182 22.90 -26.89 -8.25
N SER A 183 23.62 -25.79 -8.01
CA SER A 183 23.37 -24.88 -6.88
C SER A 183 22.12 -24.02 -7.09
N THR A 184 21.43 -23.74 -6.00
CA THR A 184 20.26 -22.85 -5.96
C THR A 184 20.68 -21.38 -6.06
N LEU A 185 19.75 -20.48 -6.42
CA LEU A 185 20.01 -19.03 -6.41
C LEU A 185 20.46 -18.52 -5.03
N ALA A 186 19.94 -19.10 -3.94
CA ALA A 186 20.35 -18.78 -2.58
C ALA A 186 21.86 -18.98 -2.34
N GLU A 187 22.43 -20.04 -2.90
CA GLU A 187 23.85 -20.39 -2.75
C GLU A 187 24.77 -19.53 -3.62
N LEU A 188 24.24 -18.96 -4.71
CA LEU A 188 24.99 -18.11 -5.62
C LEU A 188 25.04 -16.65 -5.16
N ILE A 189 24.13 -16.24 -4.28
CA ILE A 189 24.09 -14.88 -3.75
C ILE A 189 25.06 -14.79 -2.56
N PRO A 190 26.18 -14.06 -2.67
CA PRO A 190 27.11 -13.91 -1.57
C PRO A 190 26.45 -13.13 -0.42
N ASP A 191 26.67 -13.60 0.80
CA ASP A 191 26.30 -12.86 2.01
C ASP A 191 27.41 -11.85 2.34
N ASP A 192 27.27 -10.65 1.80
CA ASP A 192 28.18 -9.51 2.05
C ASP A 192 28.25 -9.12 3.54
N GLN A 193 27.33 -9.59 4.39
CA GLN A 193 27.31 -9.32 5.83
C GLN A 193 27.86 -10.46 6.70
N ALA A 194 27.83 -11.72 6.23
CA ALA A 194 28.43 -12.85 6.95
C ALA A 194 29.95 -12.80 6.96
N LEU A 195 30.56 -12.11 5.99
CA LEU A 195 31.96 -11.74 6.04
C LEU A 195 32.10 -10.53 6.99
N VAL A 196 32.33 -10.77 8.28
CA VAL A 196 33.09 -9.80 9.08
C VAL A 196 34.48 -9.80 8.44
N PRO A 197 34.85 -8.80 7.63
CA PRO A 197 36.12 -8.83 6.94
C PRO A 197 37.20 -8.93 8.02
N PHE A 198 38.19 -9.81 7.83
CA PHE A 198 39.35 -9.86 8.73
C PHE A 198 39.95 -8.45 8.92
N ASP A 199 39.86 -7.62 7.88
CA ASP A 199 40.18 -6.19 7.88
C ASP A 199 39.52 -5.42 9.04
N ARG A 200 38.25 -5.69 9.39
CA ARG A 200 37.58 -5.01 10.52
C ARG A 200 38.14 -5.42 11.88
N VAL A 201 38.66 -6.64 12.00
CA VAL A 201 39.29 -7.12 13.24
C VAL A 201 40.69 -6.53 13.36
N GLU A 202 41.44 -6.48 12.27
CA GLU A 202 42.76 -5.84 12.20
C GLU A 202 42.67 -4.33 12.48
N ASP A 203 41.73 -3.63 11.84
CA ASP A 203 41.47 -2.20 12.08
C ASP A 203 41.14 -1.92 13.56
N HIS A 204 40.35 -2.79 14.18
CA HIS A 204 40.00 -2.67 15.59
C HIS A 204 41.21 -2.90 16.51
N MET A 205 42.07 -3.88 16.19
CA MET A 205 43.31 -4.13 16.93
C MET A 205 44.31 -2.97 16.78
N ASP A 206 44.49 -2.45 15.57
CA ASP A 206 45.36 -1.30 15.29
C ASP A 206 44.87 -0.05 16.01
N MET A 207 43.55 0.17 16.05
CA MET A 207 42.95 1.28 16.78
C MET A 207 43.22 1.17 18.29
N LEU A 208 43.04 -0.01 18.89
CA LEU A 208 43.35 -0.23 20.31
C LEU A 208 44.85 -0.05 20.61
N GLN A 209 45.72 -0.51 19.72
CA GLN A 209 47.17 -0.32 19.85
C GLN A 209 47.57 1.15 19.74
N ALA A 210 46.95 1.91 18.83
CA ALA A 210 47.18 3.35 18.70
C ALA A 210 46.71 4.12 19.94
N ILE A 211 45.58 3.72 20.54
CA ILE A 211 45.12 4.27 21.83
C ILE A 211 46.15 4.00 22.93
N ASP A 212 46.73 2.80 23.00
CA ASP A 212 47.75 2.49 24.00
C ASP A 212 49.08 3.23 23.78
N GLN A 213 49.35 3.74 22.58
CA GLN A 213 50.52 4.58 22.31
C GLN A 213 50.37 6.03 22.82
N LEU A 214 49.16 6.48 23.16
CA LEU A 214 48.96 7.82 23.73
C LEU A 214 49.66 7.94 25.08
N ARG A 215 50.63 8.83 25.23
CA ARG A 215 51.43 8.94 26.48
C ARG A 215 50.65 9.39 27.72
N SER A 216 49.48 9.99 27.55
CA SER A 216 48.69 10.52 28.67
C SER A 216 47.56 9.55 29.05
N PRO A 217 47.55 9.01 30.28
CA PRO A 217 46.46 8.13 30.75
C PRO A 217 45.10 8.82 30.70
N ALA A 218 45.06 10.13 30.97
CA ALA A 218 43.83 10.92 30.88
C ALA A 218 43.33 11.07 29.44
N GLN A 219 44.22 11.07 28.45
CA GLN A 219 43.82 11.11 27.03
C GLN A 219 43.28 9.75 26.58
N ARG A 220 43.91 8.64 26.97
CA ARG A 220 43.39 7.28 26.72
C ARG A 220 42.00 7.09 27.29
N PHE A 221 41.83 7.45 28.56
CA PHE A 221 40.56 7.29 29.26
C PHE A 221 39.43 8.06 28.58
N VAL A 222 39.66 9.31 28.15
CA VAL A 222 38.63 10.11 27.46
C VAL A 222 38.22 9.47 26.14
N ILE A 223 39.16 8.94 25.36
CA ILE A 223 38.83 8.27 24.08
C ILE A 223 38.02 6.99 24.30
N ILE A 224 38.45 6.14 25.23
CA ILE A 224 37.74 4.90 25.57
C ILE A 224 36.35 5.22 26.11
N ALA A 225 36.24 6.13 27.08
CA ALA A 225 34.97 6.49 27.69
C ALA A 225 33.99 7.12 26.70
N THR A 226 34.46 7.96 25.76
CA THR A 226 33.59 8.59 24.75
C THR A 226 33.17 7.64 23.65
N PHE A 227 34.09 6.85 23.08
CA PHE A 227 33.82 6.13 21.82
C PHE A 227 33.57 4.62 22.00
N LEU A 228 34.08 4.01 23.07
CA LEU A 228 33.84 2.59 23.37
C LEU A 228 32.75 2.39 24.43
N GLU A 229 32.70 3.28 25.43
CA GLU A 229 31.70 3.22 26.52
C GLU A 229 30.52 4.19 26.31
N GLU A 230 30.52 4.97 25.23
CA GLU A 230 29.47 5.92 24.84
C GLU A 230 29.05 6.92 25.96
N GLN A 231 29.99 7.32 26.81
CA GLN A 231 29.72 8.24 27.92
C GLN A 231 29.67 9.70 27.48
N ASP A 232 28.80 10.47 28.15
CA ASP A 232 28.71 11.91 27.93
C ASP A 232 29.86 12.68 28.61
N ASP A 233 30.16 13.88 28.10
CA ASP A 233 31.23 14.74 28.62
C ASP A 233 31.01 15.12 30.11
N ALA A 234 29.78 15.06 30.62
CA ALA A 234 29.45 15.36 32.01
C ALA A 234 29.80 14.19 32.96
N GLN A 235 29.64 12.96 32.51
CA GLN A 235 30.00 11.73 33.21
C GLN A 235 31.53 11.60 33.26
N ILE A 236 32.20 11.83 32.14
CA ILE A 236 33.67 11.80 32.05
C ILE A 236 34.29 12.90 32.92
N ALA A 237 33.74 14.12 32.87
CA ALA A 237 34.17 15.24 33.70
C ALA A 237 34.11 14.92 35.21
N ARG A 238 33.02 14.26 35.65
CA ARG A 238 32.86 13.81 37.03
C ARG A 238 33.91 12.78 37.44
N ARG A 239 34.17 11.78 36.59
CA ARG A 239 35.15 10.72 36.86
C ARG A 239 36.60 11.22 36.90
N LEU A 240 36.93 12.20 36.05
CA LEU A 240 38.28 12.77 35.99
C LEU A 240 38.48 14.00 36.89
N HIS A 241 37.46 14.41 37.65
CA HIS A 241 37.45 15.63 38.47
C HIS A 241 37.87 16.88 37.67
N LYS A 242 37.31 17.06 36.47
CA LYS A 242 37.61 18.15 35.54
C LYS A 242 36.35 18.85 35.06
N THR A 243 36.48 20.03 34.45
CA THR A 243 35.36 20.72 33.80
C THR A 243 35.04 20.07 32.45
N LYS A 244 33.79 20.22 31.97
CA LYS A 244 33.40 19.74 30.63
C LYS A 244 34.30 20.31 29.52
N GLN A 245 34.64 21.59 29.61
CA GLN A 245 35.56 22.24 28.66
C GLN A 245 36.96 21.60 28.67
N ALA A 246 37.45 21.18 29.84
CA ALA A 246 38.73 20.48 29.93
C ALA A 246 38.66 19.07 29.32
N ILE A 247 37.52 18.39 29.40
CA ILE A 247 37.29 17.10 28.71
C ILE A 247 37.26 17.28 27.20
N TYR A 248 36.54 18.28 26.69
CA TYR A 248 36.54 18.63 25.27
C TYR A 248 37.96 18.87 24.75
N ASN A 249 38.73 19.74 25.41
CA ASN A 249 40.12 20.03 25.04
C ASN A 249 41.06 18.80 25.19
N LEU A 250 40.74 17.85 26.09
CA LEU A 250 41.48 16.60 26.22
C LEU A 250 41.17 15.65 25.07
N ARG A 251 39.90 15.53 24.66
CA ARG A 251 39.45 14.73 23.52
C ARG A 251 40.06 15.24 22.22
N ASP A 252 39.97 16.54 21.94
CA ASP A 252 40.55 17.12 20.72
C ASP A 252 42.06 16.86 20.62
N ARG A 253 42.80 17.07 21.71
CA ARG A 253 44.24 16.79 21.75
C ARG A 253 44.56 15.29 21.67
N ALA A 254 43.66 14.43 22.13
CA ALA A 254 43.83 12.98 22.02
C ALA A 254 43.59 12.51 20.59
N LEU A 255 42.52 13.00 19.93
CA LEU A 255 42.21 12.72 18.54
C LEU A 255 43.29 13.23 17.59
N ALA A 256 43.81 14.44 17.79
CA ALA A 256 44.91 14.97 16.99
C ALA A 256 46.16 14.09 17.07
N LYS A 257 46.49 13.57 18.27
CA LYS A 257 47.63 12.67 18.48
C LYS A 257 47.37 11.26 17.94
N LEU A 258 46.15 10.74 18.07
CA LEU A 258 45.78 9.47 17.47
C LEU A 258 45.93 9.52 15.95
N ASN A 259 45.49 10.63 15.33
CA ASN A 259 45.68 10.84 13.90
C ASN A 259 47.18 10.87 13.53
N GLU A 260 48.02 11.53 14.32
CA GLU A 260 49.48 11.53 14.12
C GLU A 260 50.08 10.11 14.23
N ILE A 261 49.64 9.31 15.20
CA ILE A 261 50.09 7.92 15.41
C ILE A 261 49.66 7.02 14.24
N LEU A 262 48.42 7.15 13.78
CA LEU A 262 47.86 6.34 12.70
C LEU A 262 48.41 6.73 11.31
N THR A 263 48.81 7.98 11.13
CA THR A 263 49.36 8.48 9.85
C THR A 263 50.89 8.39 9.76
N THR A 264 51.59 8.16 10.87
CA THR A 264 53.06 8.01 10.90
C THR A 264 53.44 6.53 11.00
N PRO A 265 54.05 5.92 9.96
CA PRO A 265 54.41 4.50 10.02
C PRO A 265 55.44 4.24 11.12
N PRO A 266 55.38 3.08 11.81
CA PRO A 266 56.26 2.79 12.94
C PRO A 266 57.72 2.79 12.49
N ARG A 267 58.57 3.58 13.16
CA ARG A 267 60.02 3.49 13.01
C ARG A 267 60.47 2.13 13.53
N LYS A 268 60.81 1.21 12.62
CA LYS A 268 61.49 -0.06 12.90
C LYS A 268 62.68 0.21 13.83
N LYS A 269 62.67 -0.39 15.01
CA LYS A 269 63.86 -0.60 15.84
C LYS A 269 64.36 -2.02 15.62
#